data_AF-A0A0F8D779-F1
#
_entry.id   AF-A0A0F8D779-F1
#
_cell.length_a   1.000
_cell.length_b   1.000
_cell.length_c   1.000
_cell.angle_alpha   90.00
_cell.angle_beta   90.00
_cell.angle_gamma   90.00
#
_symmetry.space_group_name_H-M   'P 1'
#
loop_
_entity.id
_entity.type
_entity.pdbx_description
1 polymer ?
#
loop_
_entity_poly.entity_id
_entity_poly.type
_entity_poly.pdbx_seq_one_letter_code
_entity_poly.pdbx_strand_id
1 'polypeptide(L)'
;MKIIARNRNDQNYSLKVQIIKRKVNPELLTGLYYSQVKNSIKRKIKDDTELLLIKIIPKKSISEKWILESFLHLQRELTSVITVPENIVNMKKEEFEEFEQVFDCNILLD
;
A
#
# COMPACT_ATOMS: atom_id res chain seq x y z
N MET A 1 3.04 23.44 51.33
CA MET A 1 1.99 22.78 50.53
C MET A 1 2.65 21.92 49.48
N LYS A 2 2.44 20.60 49.51
CA LYS A 2 2.94 19.67 48.48
C LYS A 2 1.99 19.74 47.28
N ILE A 3 2.49 20.23 46.15
CA ILE A 3 1.76 20.17 44.88
C ILE A 3 1.91 18.74 44.38
N ILE A 4 0.82 17.99 44.43
CA ILE A 4 0.72 16.63 43.90
C ILE A 4 0.79 16.75 42.37
N ALA A 5 1.87 16.24 41.78
CA ALA A 5 1.98 16.10 40.34
C ALA A 5 0.88 15.14 39.86
N ARG A 6 -0.09 15.67 39.10
CA ARG A 6 -1.04 14.84 38.36
C ARG A 6 -0.24 14.13 37.27
N ASN A 7 -0.01 12.83 37.45
CA ASN A 7 0.37 11.93 36.37
C ASN A 7 -0.68 12.06 35.26
N ARG A 8 -0.33 12.75 34.18
CA ARG A 8 -1.03 12.57 32.90
C ARG A 8 -0.56 11.23 32.36
N ASN A 9 -1.40 10.22 32.48
CA ASN A 9 -1.31 9.06 31.61
C ASN A 9 -1.68 9.55 30.20
N ASP A 10 -0.73 10.15 29.50
CA ASP A 10 -0.79 10.27 28.06
C ASP A 10 -0.63 8.84 27.54
N GLN A 11 -1.76 8.13 27.40
CA GLN A 11 -1.81 6.90 26.64
C GLN A 11 -1.38 7.26 25.22
N ASN A 12 -0.11 7.01 24.91
CA ASN A 12 0.42 7.09 23.56
C ASN A 12 -0.45 6.20 22.66
N TYR A 13 -1.41 6.81 21.96
CA TYR A 13 -2.20 6.16 20.94
C TYR A 13 -1.25 5.90 19.75
N SER A 14 -0.53 4.78 19.81
CA SER A 14 0.35 4.38 18.70
C SER A 14 -0.53 3.79 17.61
N LEU A 15 -0.63 4.51 16.48
CA LEU A 15 -1.34 4.03 15.29
C LEU A 15 -0.87 2.61 14.94
N LYS A 16 -1.80 1.67 14.82
CA LYS A 16 -1.51 0.27 14.47
C LYS A 16 -1.27 0.12 12.97
N VAL A 17 -0.06 0.45 12.54
CA VAL A 17 0.38 0.32 11.15
C VAL A 17 0.79 -1.14 10.87
N GLN A 18 0.21 -1.74 9.83
CA GLN A 18 0.66 -3.01 9.28
C GLN A 18 1.32 -2.81 7.91
N ILE A 19 2.50 -3.40 7.72
CA ILE A 19 3.18 -3.44 6.42
C ILE A 19 3.18 -4.86 5.89
N ILE A 20 2.58 -5.09 4.72
CA ILE A 20 2.61 -6.37 4.02
C ILE A 20 3.54 -6.25 2.80
N LYS A 21 4.62 -7.02 2.79
CA LYS A 21 5.51 -7.12 1.63
C LYS A 21 5.10 -8.29 0.74
N ARG A 22 5.01 -8.08 -0.58
CA ARG A 22 4.66 -9.12 -1.54
C ARG A 22 5.53 -9.08 -2.79
N LYS A 23 6.30 -10.14 -2.99
CA LYS A 23 7.00 -10.37 -4.25
C LYS A 23 6.02 -10.75 -5.36
N VAL A 24 6.11 -10.09 -6.51
CA VAL A 24 5.26 -10.35 -7.69
C VAL A 24 6.13 -10.59 -8.93
N ASN A 25 5.61 -11.32 -9.92
CA ASN A 25 6.23 -11.44 -11.23
C ASN A 25 5.36 -10.69 -12.25
N PRO A 26 5.80 -9.51 -12.72
CA PRO A 26 5.08 -8.70 -13.71
C PRO A 26 4.65 -9.48 -14.95
N GLU A 27 5.51 -10.37 -15.46
CA GLU A 27 5.28 -11.15 -16.68
C GLU A 27 4.16 -12.20 -16.55
N LEU A 28 3.74 -12.53 -15.33
CA LEU A 28 2.65 -13.47 -15.08
C LEU A 28 1.31 -12.79 -14.87
N LEU A 29 1.24 -11.46 -15.07
CA LEU A 29 0.04 -10.70 -14.77
C LEU A 29 -1.11 -11.13 -15.68
N THR A 30 -2.09 -11.78 -15.05
CA THR A 30 -3.35 -12.26 -15.61
C THR A 30 -4.42 -12.02 -14.54
N GLY A 31 -5.71 -12.09 -14.91
CA GLY A 31 -6.81 -11.98 -13.92
C GLY A 31 -6.72 -13.02 -12.78
N LEU A 32 -6.26 -14.25 -13.11
CA LEU A 32 -6.04 -15.29 -12.10
C LEU A 32 -4.87 -14.93 -11.18
N TYR A 33 -3.73 -14.52 -11.76
CA TYR A 33 -2.55 -14.12 -10.98
C TYR A 33 -2.85 -12.93 -10.06
N TYR A 34 -3.55 -11.93 -10.58
CA TYR A 34 -4.04 -10.78 -9.82
C TYR A 34 -4.84 -11.23 -8.60
N SER A 35 -5.84 -12.08 -8.82
CA SER A 35 -6.71 -12.61 -7.76
C SER A 35 -5.92 -13.42 -6.72
N GLN A 36 -4.94 -14.21 -7.15
CA GLN A 36 -4.06 -14.96 -6.26
C GLN A 36 -3.22 -14.02 -5.38
N VAL A 37 -2.64 -12.97 -5.95
CA VAL A 37 -1.87 -11.95 -5.21
C VAL A 37 -2.76 -11.24 -4.21
N LYS A 38 -3.93 -10.75 -4.64
CA LYS A 38 -4.92 -10.09 -3.76
C LYS A 38 -5.33 -10.98 -2.59
N ASN A 39 -5.74 -12.22 -2.85
CA ASN A 39 -6.15 -13.15 -1.81
C ASN A 39 -5.00 -13.54 -0.89
N SER A 40 -3.76 -13.56 -1.39
CA SER A 40 -2.59 -13.81 -0.55
C SER A 40 -2.28 -12.64 0.40
N ILE A 41 -2.56 -11.40 0.00
CA ILE A 41 -2.38 -10.22 0.86
C ILE A 41 -3.54 -10.14 1.85
N LYS A 42 -4.78 -10.27 1.38
CA LYS A 42 -6.00 -10.18 2.20
C LYS A 42 -5.96 -11.12 3.41
N ARG A 43 -5.51 -12.37 3.21
CA ARG A 43 -5.35 -13.37 4.29
C ARG A 43 -4.32 -13.02 5.37
N LYS A 44 -3.49 -12.00 5.16
CA LYS A 44 -2.46 -11.55 6.11
C LYS A 44 -2.84 -10.29 6.86
N ILE A 45 -3.91 -9.60 6.45
CA ILE A 45 -4.39 -8.39 7.10
C ILE A 45 -4.93 -8.79 8.48
N LYS A 46 -4.48 -8.11 9.54
CA LYS A 46 -4.98 -8.33 10.90
C LYS A 46 -6.22 -7.50 11.14
N ASP A 47 -7.16 -8.03 11.91
CA ASP A 47 -8.42 -7.34 12.23
C ASP A 47 -8.21 -6.02 12.99
N ASP A 48 -7.10 -5.88 13.73
CA ASP A 48 -6.77 -4.68 14.50
C ASP A 48 -5.88 -3.68 13.74
N THR A 49 -5.78 -3.80 12.42
CA THR A 49 -5.00 -2.90 11.56
C THR A 49 -5.72 -1.57 11.39
N GLU A 50 -5.09 -0.47 11.77
CA GLU A 50 -5.62 0.90 11.57
C GLU A 50 -5.11 1.53 10.26
N LEU A 51 -3.88 1.21 9.87
CA LEU A 51 -3.29 1.66 8.61
C LEU A 51 -2.58 0.49 7.92
N LEU A 52 -2.93 0.22 6.67
CA LEU A 52 -2.32 -0.84 5.87
C LEU A 52 -1.43 -0.25 4.77
N LEU A 53 -0.16 -0.65 4.75
CA LEU A 53 0.78 -0.38 3.67
C LEU A 53 1.15 -1.69 2.97
N ILE A 54 1.02 -1.73 1.65
CA ILE A 54 1.34 -2.94 0.86
C ILE A 54 2.55 -2.64 -0.03
N LYS A 55 3.71 -3.20 0.31
CA LYS A 55 4.91 -3.06 -0.53
C LYS A 55 4.95 -4.16 -1.59
N ILE A 56 4.61 -3.82 -2.83
CA ILE A 56 4.78 -4.70 -3.99
C ILE A 56 6.25 -4.67 -4.42
N ILE A 57 6.87 -5.84 -4.51
CA ILE A 57 8.28 -6.01 -4.86
C ILE A 57 8.36 -6.80 -6.17
N PRO A 58 8.53 -6.14 -7.32
CA PRO A 58 8.68 -6.81 -8.60
C PRO A 58 9.93 -7.68 -8.62
N LYS A 59 9.83 -8.94 -9.04
CA LYS A 59 10.99 -9.84 -9.26
C LYS A 59 11.82 -9.43 -10.47
N LYS A 60 11.22 -8.67 -11.38
CA LYS A 60 11.80 -8.11 -12.61
C LYS A 60 11.29 -6.69 -12.74
N SER A 61 12.01 -5.85 -13.48
CA SER A 61 11.56 -4.49 -13.79
C SER A 61 10.18 -4.52 -14.43
N ILE A 62 9.31 -3.58 -14.05
CA ILE A 62 8.04 -3.41 -14.73
C ILE A 62 8.33 -2.64 -16.02
N SER A 63 7.99 -3.22 -17.17
CA SER A 63 8.23 -2.63 -18.49
C SER A 63 7.02 -1.89 -19.07
N GLU A 64 5.81 -2.24 -18.63
CA GLU A 64 4.56 -1.72 -19.19
C GLU A 64 3.73 -0.99 -18.13
N LYS A 65 3.19 0.19 -18.49
CA LYS A 65 2.44 1.06 -17.56
C LYS A 65 1.20 0.37 -16.98
N TRP A 66 0.42 -0.31 -17.82
CA TRP A 66 -0.80 -1.00 -17.37
C TRP A 66 -0.51 -2.08 -16.31
N ILE A 67 0.70 -2.66 -16.30
CA ILE A 67 1.13 -3.61 -15.27
C ILE A 67 1.33 -2.90 -13.94
N LEU A 68 1.98 -1.73 -13.94
CA LEU A 68 2.12 -0.89 -12.76
C LEU A 68 0.76 -0.46 -12.25
N GLU A 69 -0.10 0.09 -13.11
CA GLU A 69 -1.47 0.50 -12.77
C GLU A 69 -2.28 -0.65 -12.18
N SER A 70 -2.15 -1.86 -12.72
CA SER A 70 -2.79 -3.05 -12.15
C SER A 70 -2.33 -3.31 -10.71
N PHE A 71 -1.04 -3.14 -10.40
CA PHE A 71 -0.55 -3.29 -9.03
C PHE A 71 -0.94 -2.12 -8.11
N LEU A 72 -1.08 -0.89 -8.62
CA LEU A 72 -1.64 0.23 -7.86
C LEU A 72 -3.12 -0.03 -7.54
N HIS A 73 -3.90 -0.46 -8.54
CA HIS A 73 -5.30 -0.85 -8.38
C HIS A 73 -5.46 -1.99 -7.37
N LEU A 74 -4.57 -2.98 -7.41
CA LEU A 74 -4.57 -4.08 -6.44
C LEU A 74 -4.41 -3.59 -5.00
N GLN A 75 -3.52 -2.61 -4.78
CA GLN A 75 -3.38 -2.00 -3.47
C GLN A 75 -4.65 -1.22 -3.11
N ARG A 76 -5.21 -0.47 -4.06
CA ARG A 76 -6.42 0.33 -3.85
C ARG A 76 -7.62 -0.48 -3.37
N GLU A 77 -7.78 -1.70 -3.89
CA GLU A 77 -8.84 -2.63 -3.48
C GLU A 77 -8.73 -3.05 -2.00
N LEU A 78 -7.59 -2.82 -1.35
CA LEU A 78 -7.30 -3.27 0.01
C LEU A 78 -6.99 -2.11 0.98
N THR A 79 -6.55 -0.96 0.48
CA THR A 79 -6.18 0.22 1.28
C THR A 79 -6.32 1.49 0.45
N SER A 80 -6.62 2.61 1.10
CA SER A 80 -6.61 3.94 0.45
C SER A 80 -5.21 4.56 0.38
N VAL A 81 -4.20 3.93 1.00
CA VAL A 81 -2.81 4.40 0.99
C VAL A 81 -1.95 3.42 0.17
N ILE A 82 -1.50 3.89 -0.99
CA ILE A 82 -0.81 3.10 -2.00
C ILE A 82 0.68 3.44 -1.96
N THR A 83 1.52 2.43 -2.14
CA THR A 83 2.97 2.63 -2.33
C THR A 83 3.36 2.31 -3.76
N VAL A 84 4.29 3.07 -4.31
CA VAL A 84 4.83 2.82 -5.65
C VAL A 84 5.92 1.73 -5.57
N PRO A 85 5.85 0.67 -6.37
CA PRO A 85 6.93 -0.33 -6.44
C PRO A 85 8.27 0.31 -6.85
N GLU A 86 9.38 -0.20 -6.32
CA GLU A 86 10.72 0.17 -6.79
C GLU A 86 10.98 -0.42 -8.19
N ASN A 87 11.81 0.25 -9.01
CA ASN A 87 12.18 -0.15 -10.39
C ASN A 87 11.02 -0.19 -11.40
N ILE A 88 10.35 0.95 -11.56
CA ILE A 88 9.15 1.10 -12.39
C ILE A 88 9.42 1.73 -13.76
N VAL A 89 8.43 1.55 -14.64
CA VAL A 89 8.23 2.34 -15.86
C VAL A 89 8.14 3.83 -15.52
N ASN A 90 8.59 4.66 -16.45
CA ASN A 90 8.49 6.12 -16.36
C ASN A 90 7.01 6.56 -16.44
N MET A 91 6.30 6.59 -15.29
CA MET A 91 5.04 7.32 -15.12
C MET A 91 5.36 8.74 -14.67
N LYS A 92 4.67 9.71 -15.26
CA LYS A 92 4.77 11.11 -14.84
C LYS A 92 3.94 11.35 -13.58
N LYS A 93 4.24 12.41 -12.86
CA LYS A 93 3.53 12.78 -11.63
C LYS A 93 2.03 13.00 -11.88
N GLU A 94 1.68 13.62 -13.00
CA GLU A 94 0.29 13.90 -13.36
C GLU A 94 -0.52 12.62 -13.55
N GLU A 95 0.11 11.53 -14.01
CA GLU A 95 -0.54 10.22 -14.18
C GLU A 95 -0.85 9.58 -12.80
N PHE A 96 -0.03 9.83 -11.78
CA PHE A 96 -0.31 9.40 -10.41
C PHE A 96 -1.43 10.24 -9.78
N GLU A 97 -1.42 11.56 -9.98
CA GLU A 97 -2.46 12.46 -9.48
C GLU A 97 -3.84 12.13 -10.09
N GLU A 98 -3.88 11.80 -11.39
CA GLU A 98 -5.09 11.33 -12.06
C GLU A 98 -5.60 10.03 -11.42
N PHE A 99 -4.69 9.09 -11.17
CA PHE A 99 -5.03 7.84 -10.49
C PHE A 99 -5.62 8.09 -9.09
N GLU A 100 -5.00 8.97 -8.29
CA GLU A 100 -5.49 9.35 -6.96
C GLU A 100 -6.91 9.91 -7.00
N GLN A 101 -7.22 10.77 -7.98
CA GLN A 101 -8.54 11.36 -8.14
C GLN A 101 -9.59 10.34 -8.58
N VAL A 102 -9.27 9.52 -9.60
CA VAL A 102 -10.20 8.53 -10.15
C VAL A 102 -10.57 7.47 -9.12
N PHE A 103 -9.60 7.06 -8.31
CA PHE A 103 -9.78 5.97 -7.36
C PHE A 103 -10.00 6.43 -5.92
N ASP A 104 -9.96 7.73 -5.62
CA ASP A 104 -10.08 8.28 -4.26
C ASP A 104 -9.07 7.61 -3.30
N CYS A 105 -7.79 7.85 -3.55
CA CYS A 105 -6.69 7.31 -2.74
C CYS A 105 -5.49 8.25 -2.66
N ASN A 106 -4.53 7.91 -1.80
CA ASN A 106 -3.27 8.62 -1.63
C ASN A 106 -2.11 7.71 -2.00
N ILE A 107 -1.26 8.15 -2.91
CA ILE A 107 -0.04 7.47 -3.35
C ILE A 107 1.15 8.12 -2.63
N LEU A 108 1.90 7.30 -1.91
CA LEU A 108 3.15 7.72 -1.30
C LEU A 108 4.25 7.65 -2.37
N LEU A 109 4.67 8.82 -2.85
CA LEU A 109 5.85 9.02 -3.69
C LEU A 109 7.03 9.32 -2.75
N ASP A 110 8.02 8.40 -2.70
CA ASP A 110 9.30 8.62 -2.02
C ASP A 110 10.20 9.58 -2.82
#